data_AF-A0A8H7FLX7-F1
#
_entry.id   AF-A0A8H7FLX7-F1
#
_cell.length_a   1.000
_cell.length_b   1.000
_cell.length_c   1.000
_cell.angle_alpha   90.00
_cell.angle_beta   90.00
_cell.angle_gamma   90.00
#
_symmetry.space_group_name_H-M   'P 1'
#
loop_
_entity.id
_entity.type
_entity.pdbx_description
1 polymer ?
#
loop_
_entity_poly.entity_id
_entity_poly.type
_entity_poly.pdbx_seq_one_letter_code
_entity_poly.pdbx_strand_id
1 'polypeptide(L)'
;MVFRPRLDGGLGDEDFTMSPQIFSPQYRHRVLIRRQPGEKTNLSAMWWRPSPDNFVRLSRSSYQSLGCVHSRSIPIIDEMSWRLRDRAYRLISKNSGKNLGRLESLISAMRHGVNRLKHSPYTLRELVLDVAQTQRMYLEALAMCEYLEDHWDERLQSVGPIKRPTHTEYMGAWTTDPTVVQMLQHAGIPVYFVRPKGAVDSDAKLIKSQPSFQRNERIVTAEWLAPTQQELAVPERYSGIPGEDMHRAASQLNRYGDLATYILGINSEQDVVPVGARGSISVPPAPEATKKRSKTRGKHNNSASIATSGQVRDKWVEITGDYVPQTIPPWSKAMLSVNRMERQANPAPKAYTGYRFPDPGMLIFSESRREHNFFNWLLIRDANLRRVSNDMASSAGVATGVSNELWRMIIGVEFTERDKVAAREAVPGVLPNSRSAPHSERRQAAIAIFGNPPDGHNVQEVEWQGHRIPWNSFFEHDPLLAQEILWDLHQYSFQYDLIALDHYLCREMWTSEPHVREEILFKVLGGRDCYVVDEMQNQDFGMGAENEAERLTAYRSLEELMKKWPPTKDDPSTFSASSAYQDAVARRYCQVFAKTFGRPPILPKLLPRMSQFKGKYAYKR
;
A
#
# COMPACT_ATOMS: atom_id res chain seq x y z
N MET A 1 -15.57 -5.62 26.26
CA MET A 1 -15.95 -4.85 25.05
C MET A 1 -15.20 -5.44 23.89
N VAL A 2 -15.87 -5.65 22.76
CA VAL A 2 -15.26 -6.25 21.56
C VAL A 2 -15.70 -5.46 20.35
N PHE A 3 -14.76 -4.97 19.55
CA PHE A 3 -15.11 -4.25 18.32
C PHE A 3 -14.27 -4.65 17.11
N ARG A 4 -14.89 -4.51 15.96
CA ARG A 4 -14.32 -4.72 14.62
C ARG A 4 -15.02 -3.79 13.63
N PRO A 5 -14.38 -3.48 12.48
CA PRO A 5 -15.02 -2.70 11.43
C PRO A 5 -16.36 -3.29 10.94
N ARG A 6 -17.38 -2.44 10.88
CA ARG A 6 -18.76 -2.75 10.47
C ARG A 6 -18.95 -2.56 8.96
N LEU A 7 -20.15 -2.83 8.43
CA LEU A 7 -20.44 -2.69 6.99
C LEU A 7 -20.16 -1.29 6.42
N ASP A 8 -20.23 -0.23 7.25
CA ASP A 8 -19.88 1.14 6.86
C ASP A 8 -18.41 1.51 7.13
N GLY A 9 -17.60 0.54 7.57
CA GLY A 9 -16.19 0.71 7.92
C GLY A 9 -15.93 1.36 9.28
N GLY A 10 -16.97 1.86 9.96
CA GLY A 10 -16.90 2.38 11.32
C GLY A 10 -16.73 1.26 12.34
N LEU A 11 -16.50 1.62 13.61
CA LEU A 11 -16.28 0.66 14.69
C LEU A 11 -17.54 0.29 15.48
N GLY A 12 -18.72 0.73 15.04
CA GLY A 12 -19.99 0.50 15.75
C GLY A 12 -20.17 1.48 16.90
N ASP A 13 -20.61 0.99 18.08
CA ASP A 13 -20.82 1.84 19.26
C ASP A 13 -19.49 2.34 19.85
N GLU A 14 -18.40 1.64 19.55
CA GLU A 14 -17.04 1.93 20.00
C GLU A 14 -16.32 2.95 19.10
N ASP A 15 -16.98 3.47 18.06
CA ASP A 15 -16.42 4.48 17.19
C ASP A 15 -16.46 5.88 17.84
N PHE A 16 -15.30 6.38 18.22
CA PHE A 16 -15.16 7.69 18.86
C PHE A 16 -15.61 8.88 17.99
N THR A 17 -15.80 8.68 16.69
CA THR A 17 -16.32 9.70 15.77
C THR A 17 -17.85 9.76 15.73
N MET A 18 -18.52 8.75 16.28
CA MET A 18 -19.97 8.56 16.21
C MET A 18 -20.65 8.58 17.59
N SER A 19 -19.90 8.24 18.65
CA SER A 19 -20.38 8.18 20.02
C SER A 19 -19.33 8.71 21.02
N PRO A 20 -19.76 9.26 22.18
CA PRO A 20 -18.84 9.64 23.26
C PRO A 20 -18.12 8.40 23.81
N GLN A 21 -16.83 8.53 24.07
CA GLN A 21 -16.00 7.46 24.65
C GLN A 21 -15.67 7.72 26.11
N ILE A 22 -15.12 6.70 26.78
CA ILE A 22 -14.60 6.86 28.14
C ILE A 22 -13.54 7.96 28.14
N PHE A 23 -13.52 8.81 29.18
CA PHE A 23 -12.45 9.77 29.33
C PHE A 23 -11.11 9.05 29.57
N SER A 24 -10.06 9.48 28.87
CA SER A 24 -8.71 8.93 29.00
C SER A 24 -7.69 10.05 29.15
N PRO A 25 -6.86 10.04 30.22
CA PRO A 25 -5.80 11.02 30.41
C PRO A 25 -4.76 11.06 29.27
N GLN A 26 -4.49 9.93 28.61
CA GLN A 26 -3.59 9.87 27.45
C GLN A 26 -4.22 10.38 26.15
N TYR A 27 -5.55 10.46 26.09
CA TYR A 27 -6.33 10.86 24.91
C TYR A 27 -7.28 12.02 25.23
N ARG A 28 -6.84 12.97 26.07
CA ARG A 28 -7.65 14.12 26.50
C ARG A 28 -8.29 14.89 25.36
N HIS A 29 -7.58 15.06 24.25
CA HIS A 29 -8.09 15.77 23.06
C HIS A 29 -9.35 15.12 22.47
N ARG A 30 -9.61 13.83 22.69
CA ARG A 30 -10.78 13.14 22.10
C ARG A 30 -12.12 13.63 22.61
N VAL A 31 -12.15 14.34 23.74
CA VAL A 31 -13.39 14.99 24.20
C VAL A 31 -13.85 16.07 23.21
N LEU A 32 -12.94 16.59 22.38
CA LEU A 32 -13.18 17.61 21.36
C LEU A 32 -13.45 17.03 19.97
N ILE A 33 -13.67 15.72 19.85
CA ILE A 33 -14.12 15.16 18.56
C ILE A 33 -15.44 15.81 18.19
N ARG A 34 -15.49 16.45 17.02
CA ARG A 34 -16.67 17.15 16.54
C ARG A 34 -17.79 16.17 16.21
N ARG A 35 -19.02 16.61 16.42
CA ARG A 35 -20.22 16.00 15.85
C ARG A 35 -20.37 16.43 14.40
N GLN A 36 -21.04 15.62 13.60
CA GLN A 36 -21.39 16.02 12.24
C GLN A 36 -22.21 17.32 12.28
N PRO A 37 -21.82 18.36 11.52
CA PRO A 37 -22.59 19.60 11.44
C PRO A 37 -24.03 19.33 10.95
N GLY A 38 -25.01 20.02 11.55
CA GLY A 38 -26.40 19.95 11.11
C GLY A 38 -26.60 20.56 9.71
N GLU A 39 -25.81 21.58 9.38
CA GLU A 39 -25.76 22.19 8.05
C GLU A 39 -24.74 21.49 7.15
N LYS A 40 -25.03 21.40 5.85
CA LYS A 40 -24.09 20.85 4.86
C LYS A 40 -22.95 21.85 4.63
N THR A 41 -21.81 21.57 5.25
CA THR A 41 -20.55 22.32 5.07
C THR A 41 -19.50 21.43 4.42
N ASN A 42 -18.35 21.98 4.04
CA ASN A 42 -17.23 21.17 3.53
C ASN A 42 -16.76 20.13 4.57
N LEU A 43 -16.86 20.45 5.85
CA LEU A 43 -16.52 19.54 6.94
C LEU A 43 -17.46 18.32 6.98
N SER A 44 -18.70 18.44 6.51
CA SER A 44 -19.65 17.33 6.41
C SER A 44 -19.15 16.18 5.52
N ALA A 45 -18.17 16.42 4.63
CA ALA A 45 -17.53 15.36 3.83
C ALA A 45 -16.78 14.33 4.70
N MET A 46 -16.41 14.67 5.93
CA MET A 46 -15.76 13.76 6.88
C MET A 46 -16.69 12.72 7.50
N TRP A 47 -18.00 12.79 7.19
CA TRP A 47 -19.00 11.77 7.55
C TRP A 47 -19.67 11.17 6.30
N TRP A 48 -19.06 11.33 5.13
CA TRP A 48 -19.55 10.71 3.89
C TRP A 48 -19.35 9.19 3.92
N ARG A 49 -20.33 8.44 3.40
CA ARG A 49 -20.27 6.99 3.25
C ARG A 49 -20.24 6.63 1.77
N PRO A 50 -19.24 5.87 1.31
CA PRO A 50 -19.20 5.39 -0.07
C PRO A 50 -20.37 4.46 -0.36
N SER A 51 -21.07 4.71 -1.47
CA SER A 51 -22.04 3.77 -2.05
C SER A 51 -21.46 3.12 -3.31
N PRO A 52 -22.11 2.06 -3.85
CA PRO A 52 -21.73 1.50 -5.15
C PRO A 52 -21.67 2.55 -6.28
N ASP A 53 -22.44 3.63 -6.21
CA ASP A 53 -22.45 4.74 -7.20
C ASP A 53 -21.19 5.62 -7.14
N ASN A 54 -20.37 5.45 -6.11
CA ASN A 54 -19.09 6.13 -5.94
C ASN A 54 -17.91 5.24 -6.32
N PHE A 55 -18.16 4.02 -6.83
CA PHE A 55 -17.14 3.04 -7.17
C PHE A 55 -17.14 2.75 -8.66
N VAL A 56 -16.03 3.06 -9.33
CA VAL A 56 -15.87 2.83 -10.77
C VAL A 56 -15.06 1.56 -10.97
N ARG A 57 -15.69 0.50 -11.50
CA ARG A 57 -15.01 -0.79 -11.74
C ARG A 57 -13.98 -0.69 -12.86
N LEU A 58 -12.88 -1.43 -12.70
CA LEU A 58 -11.85 -1.63 -13.71
C LEU A 58 -12.32 -2.67 -14.72
N SER A 59 -12.92 -2.21 -15.82
CA SER A 59 -13.52 -3.09 -16.85
C SER A 59 -12.50 -3.87 -17.70
N ARG A 60 -11.21 -3.51 -17.61
CA ARG A 60 -10.12 -4.02 -18.45
C ARG A 60 -8.99 -4.69 -17.66
N SER A 61 -9.28 -5.04 -16.42
CA SER A 61 -8.40 -5.84 -15.55
C SER A 61 -8.85 -7.30 -15.55
N SER A 62 -7.91 -8.21 -15.27
CA SER A 62 -8.23 -9.60 -14.92
C SER A 62 -9.03 -9.74 -13.61
N TYR A 63 -9.09 -8.68 -12.79
CA TYR A 63 -9.80 -8.65 -11.52
C TYR A 63 -10.96 -7.65 -11.56
N GLN A 64 -12.10 -8.08 -12.10
CA GLN A 64 -13.28 -7.23 -12.35
C GLN A 64 -13.98 -6.73 -11.07
N SER A 65 -13.66 -7.34 -9.92
CA SER A 65 -14.11 -6.85 -8.61
C SER A 65 -13.39 -5.57 -8.17
N LEU A 66 -12.27 -5.23 -8.81
CA LEU A 66 -11.48 -4.04 -8.50
C LEU A 66 -12.03 -2.80 -9.18
N GLY A 67 -11.79 -1.66 -8.55
CA GLY A 67 -12.29 -0.37 -8.96
C GLY A 67 -11.57 0.76 -8.25
N CYS A 68 -11.84 1.98 -8.71
CA CYS A 68 -11.32 3.21 -8.13
C CYS A 68 -12.48 4.06 -7.59
N VAL A 69 -12.15 5.02 -6.73
CA VAL A 69 -13.12 6.00 -6.28
C VAL A 69 -13.52 6.90 -7.45
N HIS A 70 -14.80 7.20 -7.56
CA HIS A 70 -15.26 8.16 -8.55
C HIS A 70 -14.61 9.53 -8.28
N SER A 71 -14.07 10.14 -9.34
CA SER A 71 -13.37 11.43 -9.33
C SER A 71 -14.09 12.58 -8.60
N ARG A 72 -15.42 12.55 -8.49
CA ARG A 72 -16.24 13.58 -7.82
C ARG A 72 -16.20 13.50 -6.29
N SER A 73 -15.82 12.37 -5.72
CA SER A 73 -16.00 12.09 -4.29
C SER A 73 -14.82 12.53 -3.42
N ILE A 74 -13.62 12.61 -3.98
CA ILE A 74 -12.37 12.89 -3.23
C ILE A 74 -11.96 14.38 -3.15
N PRO A 75 -12.26 15.28 -4.11
CA PRO A 75 -11.70 16.64 -4.10
C PRO A 75 -11.90 17.41 -2.79
N ILE A 76 -13.09 17.35 -2.19
CA ILE A 76 -13.39 18.03 -0.92
C ILE A 76 -12.60 17.42 0.24
N ILE A 77 -12.47 16.08 0.26
CA ILE A 77 -11.71 15.37 1.31
C ILE A 77 -10.23 15.74 1.22
N ASP A 78 -9.68 15.75 0.01
CA ASP A 78 -8.29 16.12 -0.23
C ASP A 78 -8.02 17.58 0.18
N GLU A 79 -8.85 18.52 -0.25
CA GLU A 79 -8.72 19.93 0.12
C GLU A 79 -8.73 20.12 1.65
N MET A 80 -9.72 19.52 2.33
CA MET A 80 -9.83 19.62 3.79
C MET A 80 -8.61 19.03 4.50
N SER A 81 -8.08 17.92 3.99
CA SER A 81 -6.90 17.28 4.58
C SER A 81 -5.62 18.09 4.38
N TRP A 82 -5.43 18.80 3.26
CA TRP A 82 -4.34 19.77 3.08
C TRP A 82 -4.45 20.93 4.05
N ARG A 83 -5.65 21.53 4.18
CA ARG A 83 -5.89 22.63 5.13
C ARG A 83 -5.57 22.23 6.57
N LEU A 84 -5.97 21.01 6.98
CA LEU A 84 -5.68 20.50 8.31
C LEU A 84 -4.18 20.22 8.51
N ARG A 85 -3.51 19.66 7.49
CA ARG A 85 -2.06 19.43 7.50
C ARG A 85 -1.29 20.74 7.70
N ASP A 86 -1.62 21.78 6.91
CA ASP A 86 -0.94 23.08 7.01
C ASP A 86 -1.25 23.80 8.33
N ARG A 87 -2.44 23.58 8.91
CA ARG A 87 -2.78 24.00 10.28
C ARG A 87 -1.90 23.27 11.30
N ALA A 88 -1.81 21.94 11.22
CA ALA A 88 -1.03 21.13 12.15
C ALA A 88 0.46 21.48 12.13
N TYR A 89 1.09 21.61 10.95
CA TYR A 89 2.50 21.98 10.86
C TYR A 89 2.80 23.38 11.41
N ARG A 90 1.87 24.34 11.29
CA ARG A 90 1.99 25.64 11.96
C ARG A 90 1.95 25.52 13.49
N LEU A 91 1.22 24.56 14.03
CA LEU A 91 1.18 24.32 15.48
C LEU A 91 2.42 23.58 15.97
N ILE A 92 2.89 22.60 15.20
CA ILE A 92 4.11 21.85 15.50
C ILE A 92 5.30 22.82 15.55
N SER A 93 5.45 23.70 14.56
CA SER A 93 6.52 24.69 14.54
C SER A 93 6.43 25.69 15.71
N LYS A 94 5.23 26.17 16.05
CA LYS A 94 5.03 27.05 17.22
C LYS A 94 5.33 26.37 18.56
N ASN A 95 5.14 25.06 18.66
CA ASN A 95 5.37 24.27 19.87
C ASN A 95 6.66 23.45 19.79
N SER A 96 7.67 23.95 19.06
CA SER A 96 8.99 23.32 18.94
C SER A 96 9.54 22.95 20.32
N GLY A 97 9.75 21.65 20.56
CA GLY A 97 10.24 21.11 21.84
C GLY A 97 9.20 20.31 22.66
N LYS A 98 7.92 20.34 22.30
CA LYS A 98 6.92 19.40 22.85
C LYS A 98 6.87 18.11 22.03
N ASN A 99 6.66 16.97 22.67
CA ASN A 99 6.44 15.71 21.96
C ASN A 99 5.05 15.71 21.28
N LEU A 100 5.03 16.03 19.99
CA LEU A 100 3.83 16.06 19.15
C LEU A 100 3.83 14.93 18.10
N GLY A 101 4.62 13.88 18.31
CA GLY A 101 4.75 12.78 17.33
C GLY A 101 3.42 12.09 17.00
N ARG A 102 2.44 12.09 17.93
CA ARG A 102 1.09 11.60 17.64
C ARG A 102 0.38 12.45 16.58
N LEU A 103 0.45 13.78 16.68
CA LEU A 103 -0.18 14.67 15.70
C LEU A 103 0.47 14.47 14.32
N GLU A 104 1.79 14.38 14.27
CA GLU A 104 2.53 14.08 13.04
C GLU A 104 2.09 12.75 12.43
N SER A 105 2.03 11.67 13.24
CA SER A 105 1.60 10.36 12.78
C SER A 105 0.15 10.35 12.25
N LEU A 106 -0.77 11.07 12.90
CA LEU A 106 -2.17 11.17 12.46
C LEU A 106 -2.28 11.93 11.13
N ILE A 107 -1.51 13.01 10.98
CA ILE A 107 -1.49 13.81 9.76
C ILE A 107 -0.88 13.01 8.59
N SER A 108 0.23 12.33 8.80
CA SER A 108 0.83 11.44 7.79
C SER A 108 -0.13 10.32 7.42
N ALA A 109 -0.70 9.60 8.39
CA ALA A 109 -1.65 8.51 8.15
C ALA A 109 -2.90 8.99 7.37
N MET A 110 -3.43 10.17 7.72
CA MET A 110 -4.53 10.80 6.99
C MET A 110 -4.13 11.10 5.54
N ARG A 111 -2.96 11.71 5.31
CA ARG A 111 -2.49 12.06 3.96
C ARG A 111 -2.23 10.81 3.11
N HIS A 112 -1.65 9.77 3.68
CA HIS A 112 -1.51 8.46 3.02
C HIS A 112 -2.87 7.86 2.66
N GLY A 113 -3.85 7.93 3.56
CA GLY A 113 -5.23 7.50 3.27
C GLY A 113 -5.83 8.23 2.07
N VAL A 114 -5.74 9.56 2.03
CA VAL A 114 -6.22 10.35 0.89
C VAL A 114 -5.50 10.00 -0.41
N ASN A 115 -4.18 9.83 -0.36
CA ASN A 115 -3.39 9.47 -1.55
C ASN A 115 -3.74 8.06 -2.06
N ARG A 116 -3.92 7.08 -1.17
CA ARG A 116 -4.42 5.76 -1.56
C ARG A 116 -5.80 5.85 -2.17
N LEU A 117 -6.73 6.61 -1.59
CA LEU A 117 -8.09 6.78 -2.14
C LEU A 117 -8.09 7.37 -3.57
N LYS A 118 -7.07 8.13 -3.94
CA LYS A 118 -6.92 8.69 -5.29
C LYS A 118 -6.31 7.73 -6.30
N HIS A 119 -5.33 6.93 -5.87
CA HIS A 119 -4.40 6.27 -6.78
C HIS A 119 -4.32 4.75 -6.62
N SER A 120 -4.88 4.19 -5.56
CA SER A 120 -4.90 2.74 -5.35
C SER A 120 -6.20 2.12 -5.90
N PRO A 121 -6.11 0.92 -6.50
CA PRO A 121 -7.28 0.10 -6.81
C PRO A 121 -7.79 -0.62 -5.56
N TYR A 122 -9.12 -0.73 -5.46
CA TYR A 122 -9.85 -1.27 -4.31
C TYR A 122 -10.91 -2.27 -4.71
N THR A 123 -11.27 -3.17 -3.81
CA THR A 123 -12.64 -3.70 -3.76
C THR A 123 -13.57 -2.70 -3.07
N LEU A 124 -14.88 -2.76 -3.31
CA LEU A 124 -15.84 -1.86 -2.64
C LEU A 124 -15.72 -1.90 -1.11
N ARG A 125 -15.48 -3.09 -0.54
CA ARG A 125 -15.26 -3.27 0.90
C ARG A 125 -14.04 -2.49 1.40
N GLU A 126 -12.92 -2.62 0.71
CA GLU A 126 -11.68 -1.93 1.09
C GLU A 126 -11.82 -0.42 0.97
N LEU A 127 -12.52 0.07 -0.07
CA LEU A 127 -12.84 1.49 -0.21
C LEU A 127 -13.61 2.01 1.03
N VAL A 128 -14.67 1.32 1.43
CA VAL A 128 -15.47 1.71 2.61
C VAL A 128 -14.60 1.75 3.88
N LEU A 129 -13.75 0.74 4.07
CA LEU A 129 -12.84 0.67 5.21
C LEU A 129 -11.81 1.81 5.21
N ASP A 130 -11.20 2.12 4.05
CA ASP A 130 -10.14 3.12 3.95
C ASP A 130 -10.70 4.56 4.06
N VAL A 131 -11.92 4.81 3.57
CA VAL A 131 -12.63 6.08 3.79
C VAL A 131 -12.91 6.29 5.26
N ALA A 132 -13.51 5.31 5.95
CA ALA A 132 -13.81 5.41 7.38
C ALA A 132 -12.54 5.59 8.22
N GLN A 133 -11.44 4.94 7.84
CA GLN A 133 -10.14 5.12 8.49
C GLN A 133 -9.56 6.52 8.26
N THR A 134 -9.57 7.01 7.03
CA THR A 134 -9.08 8.35 6.68
C THR A 134 -9.86 9.43 7.43
N GLN A 135 -11.18 9.29 7.52
CA GLN A 135 -12.06 10.17 8.29
C GLN A 135 -11.75 10.14 9.79
N ARG A 136 -11.52 8.95 10.37
CA ARG A 136 -11.10 8.84 11.78
C ARG A 136 -9.78 9.57 12.06
N MET A 137 -8.77 9.39 11.21
CA MET A 137 -7.48 10.09 11.35
C MET A 137 -7.64 11.60 11.22
N TYR A 138 -8.46 12.05 10.27
CA TYR A 138 -8.79 13.47 10.11
C TYR A 138 -9.44 14.06 11.37
N LEU A 139 -10.49 13.42 11.88
CA LEU A 139 -11.26 13.95 13.01
C LEU A 139 -10.44 13.94 14.31
N GLU A 140 -9.61 12.92 14.52
CA GLU A 140 -8.69 12.89 15.66
C GLU A 140 -7.60 13.97 15.56
N ALA A 141 -7.00 14.14 14.38
CA ALA A 141 -6.03 15.21 14.15
C ALA A 141 -6.65 16.59 14.31
N LEU A 142 -7.89 16.79 13.85
CA LEU A 142 -8.63 18.05 14.03
C LEU A 142 -8.85 18.35 15.50
N ALA A 143 -9.33 17.38 16.27
CA ALA A 143 -9.53 17.54 17.72
C ALA A 143 -8.21 17.84 18.45
N MET A 144 -7.10 17.24 18.02
CA MET A 144 -5.79 17.51 18.59
C MET A 144 -5.26 18.92 18.22
N CYS A 145 -5.48 19.39 17.00
CA CYS A 145 -5.17 20.78 16.61
C CYS A 145 -5.98 21.78 17.44
N GLU A 146 -7.29 21.55 17.61
CA GLU A 146 -8.16 22.39 18.45
C GLU A 146 -7.73 22.36 19.91
N TYR A 147 -7.37 21.19 20.43
CA TYR A 147 -6.84 21.02 21.79
C TYR A 147 -5.62 21.93 22.05
N LEU A 148 -4.68 21.96 21.10
CA LEU A 148 -3.44 22.73 21.20
C LEU A 148 -3.66 24.24 21.01
N GLU A 149 -4.50 24.65 20.07
CA GLU A 149 -4.74 26.07 19.75
C GLU A 149 -5.46 26.82 20.86
N ASP A 150 -6.42 26.15 21.49
CA ASP A 150 -7.28 26.77 22.50
C ASP A 150 -6.72 26.62 23.93
N HIS A 151 -5.51 26.07 24.09
CA HIS A 151 -4.88 25.83 25.39
C HIS A 151 -5.78 24.98 26.31
N TRP A 152 -6.37 23.91 25.77
CA TRP A 152 -7.35 23.11 26.52
C TRP A 152 -6.75 22.44 27.76
N ASP A 153 -5.43 22.19 27.81
CA ASP A 153 -4.76 21.74 29.04
C ASP A 153 -5.00 22.72 30.20
N GLU A 154 -4.85 24.03 29.95
CA GLU A 154 -5.07 25.08 30.95
C GLU A 154 -6.55 25.23 31.28
N ARG A 155 -7.43 25.14 30.27
CA ARG A 155 -8.89 25.23 30.46
C ARG A 155 -9.42 24.09 31.31
N LEU A 156 -8.95 22.87 31.09
CA LEU A 156 -9.33 21.69 31.88
C LEU A 156 -8.79 21.76 33.30
N GLN A 157 -7.63 22.37 33.51
CA GLN A 157 -7.06 22.56 34.84
C GLN A 157 -7.60 23.81 35.56
N SER A 158 -8.36 24.67 34.88
CA SER A 158 -8.86 25.90 35.47
C SER A 158 -9.87 25.61 36.59
N VAL A 159 -9.55 26.06 37.80
CA VAL A 159 -10.41 25.98 38.98
C VAL A 159 -11.11 27.33 39.14
N GLY A 160 -12.43 27.36 39.04
CA GLY A 160 -13.18 28.60 39.25
C GLY A 160 -14.69 28.49 39.00
N PRO A 161 -15.50 29.46 39.46
CA PRO A 161 -16.96 29.42 39.41
C PRO A 161 -17.56 29.70 38.02
N ILE A 162 -16.73 29.80 36.98
CA ILE A 162 -17.15 30.18 35.62
C ILE A 162 -17.82 28.98 34.96
N LYS A 163 -19.15 28.92 34.99
CA LYS A 163 -19.91 28.03 34.11
C LYS A 163 -19.77 28.52 32.68
N ARG A 164 -18.87 27.90 31.92
CA ARG A 164 -18.73 28.16 30.48
C ARG A 164 -19.96 27.61 29.73
N PRO A 165 -20.39 28.26 28.63
CA PRO A 165 -21.42 27.71 27.76
C PRO A 165 -21.02 26.31 27.29
N THR A 166 -21.99 25.40 27.18
CA THR A 166 -21.71 24.06 26.68
C THR A 166 -21.45 24.09 25.17
N HIS A 167 -20.29 23.60 24.78
CA HIS A 167 -19.90 23.38 23.39
C HIS A 167 -20.64 22.16 22.82
N THR A 168 -21.81 22.40 22.22
CA THR A 168 -22.68 21.35 21.67
C THR A 168 -22.14 20.71 20.40
N GLU A 169 -21.14 21.34 19.78
CA GLU A 169 -20.42 20.84 18.60
C GLU A 169 -19.51 19.64 18.92
N TYR A 170 -19.12 19.45 20.18
CA TYR A 170 -18.24 18.34 20.58
C TYR A 170 -19.03 17.11 21.06
N MET A 171 -18.45 15.94 20.83
CA MET A 171 -19.01 14.67 21.28
C MET A 171 -18.98 14.58 22.81
N GLY A 172 -17.89 15.06 23.41
CA GLY A 172 -17.63 14.92 24.84
C GLY A 172 -17.13 13.53 25.21
N ALA A 173 -17.23 13.19 26.50
CA ALA A 173 -16.85 11.88 27.01
C ALA A 173 -17.77 11.41 28.13
N TRP A 174 -17.76 10.10 28.38
CA TRP A 174 -18.38 9.53 29.57
C TRP A 174 -17.33 9.12 30.60
N THR A 175 -17.71 9.12 31.87
CA THR A 175 -16.82 8.74 32.98
C THR A 175 -17.63 8.24 34.17
N THR A 176 -17.00 7.43 35.02
CA THR A 176 -17.49 7.07 36.35
C THR A 176 -16.83 7.89 37.46
N ASP A 177 -15.86 8.75 37.12
CA ASP A 177 -15.13 9.59 38.07
C ASP A 177 -15.79 10.98 38.20
N PRO A 178 -16.33 11.34 39.38
CA PRO A 178 -16.98 12.63 39.60
C PRO A 178 -16.03 13.83 39.42
N THR A 179 -14.72 13.67 39.66
CA THR A 179 -13.74 14.74 39.47
C THR A 179 -13.59 15.09 37.99
N VAL A 180 -13.59 14.08 37.11
CA VAL A 180 -13.58 14.28 35.65
C VAL A 180 -14.88 14.92 35.17
N VAL A 181 -16.03 14.56 35.76
CA VAL A 181 -17.33 15.20 35.46
C VAL A 181 -17.26 16.69 35.73
N GLN A 182 -16.79 17.07 36.92
CA GLN A 182 -16.64 18.48 37.27
C GLN A 182 -15.67 19.17 36.31
N MET A 183 -14.49 18.60 36.07
CA MET A 183 -13.49 19.15 35.16
C MET A 183 -14.06 19.47 33.77
N LEU A 184 -14.73 18.50 33.14
CA LEU A 184 -15.32 18.68 31.80
C LEU A 184 -16.49 19.67 31.82
N GLN A 185 -17.32 19.63 32.86
CA GLN A 185 -18.45 20.56 33.02
C GLN A 185 -17.98 22.01 33.17
N HIS A 186 -16.95 22.27 33.99
CA HIS A 186 -16.36 23.61 34.14
C HIS A 186 -15.73 24.11 32.84
N ALA A 187 -15.15 23.19 32.06
CA ALA A 187 -14.60 23.49 30.75
C ALA A 187 -15.66 23.72 29.66
N GLY A 188 -16.95 23.47 29.94
CA GLY A 188 -18.04 23.61 28.97
C GLY A 188 -18.13 22.45 27.97
N ILE A 189 -17.51 21.30 28.27
CA ILE A 189 -17.50 20.12 27.40
C ILE A 189 -18.64 19.18 27.81
N PRO A 190 -19.41 18.62 26.86
CA PRO A 190 -20.42 17.62 27.18
C PRO A 190 -19.81 16.43 27.95
N VAL A 191 -20.45 16.04 29.07
CA VAL A 191 -20.01 14.91 29.89
C VAL A 191 -21.17 14.05 30.33
N TYR A 192 -20.97 12.74 30.29
CA TYR A 192 -21.97 11.74 30.68
C TYR A 192 -21.47 10.99 31.93
N PHE A 193 -22.11 11.22 33.07
CA PHE A 193 -21.75 10.56 34.33
C PHE A 193 -22.45 9.20 34.42
N VAL A 194 -21.68 8.12 34.30
CA VAL A 194 -22.19 6.75 34.36
C VAL A 194 -22.16 6.27 35.82
N ARG A 195 -23.31 5.88 36.36
CA ARG A 195 -23.44 5.37 37.73
C ARG A 195 -24.29 4.11 37.77
N PRO A 196 -24.02 3.17 38.69
CA PRO A 196 -24.95 2.10 39.01
C PRO A 196 -26.30 2.70 39.44
N LYS A 197 -27.40 2.05 39.03
CA LYS A 197 -28.76 2.54 39.34
C LYS A 197 -29.00 2.76 40.84
N GLY A 198 -28.46 1.88 41.70
CA GLY A 198 -28.59 1.99 43.15
C GLY A 198 -27.70 3.05 43.81
N ALA A 199 -26.74 3.62 43.08
CA ALA A 199 -25.86 4.67 43.59
C ALA A 199 -26.40 6.08 43.33
N VAL A 200 -27.52 6.22 42.63
CA VAL A 200 -28.19 7.50 42.39
C VAL A 200 -29.14 7.73 43.57
N ASP A 201 -28.90 8.81 44.34
CA ASP A 201 -29.79 9.18 45.46
C ASP A 201 -31.24 9.30 44.99
N SER A 202 -32.17 8.81 45.81
CA SER A 202 -33.61 8.97 45.58
C SER A 202 -34.03 10.44 45.45
N ASP A 203 -33.25 11.34 46.05
CA ASP A 203 -33.50 12.78 46.09
C ASP A 203 -32.87 13.52 44.88
N ALA A 204 -32.20 12.81 43.98
CA ALA A 204 -31.63 13.40 42.78
C ALA A 204 -32.75 13.95 41.88
N LYS A 205 -32.75 15.28 41.68
CA LYS A 205 -33.73 15.95 40.81
C LYS A 205 -33.51 15.56 39.35
N LEU A 206 -34.33 14.64 38.85
CA LEU A 206 -34.36 14.28 37.44
C LEU A 206 -35.00 15.42 36.63
N ILE A 207 -34.18 16.19 35.91
CA ILE A 207 -34.67 17.33 35.10
C ILE A 207 -35.43 16.83 33.86
N LYS A 208 -34.96 15.74 33.24
CA LYS A 208 -35.57 15.13 32.07
C LYS A 208 -35.28 13.64 32.06
N SER A 209 -36.34 12.84 32.05
CA SER A 209 -36.22 11.40 31.80
C SER A 209 -36.21 11.17 30.29
N GLN A 210 -35.22 10.44 29.77
CA GLN A 210 -35.31 9.84 28.45
C GLN A 210 -35.51 8.33 28.60
N PRO A 211 -36.61 7.76 28.08
CA PRO A 211 -37.03 6.40 28.38
C PRO A 211 -36.13 5.30 27.80
N SER A 212 -35.16 5.66 26.96
CA SER A 212 -34.09 4.77 26.49
C SER A 212 -32.99 5.64 25.88
N PHE A 213 -31.73 5.28 26.10
CA PHE A 213 -30.64 5.83 25.29
C PHE A 213 -30.96 5.55 23.81
N GLN A 214 -31.35 6.57 23.06
CA GLN A 214 -31.55 6.42 21.62
C GLN A 214 -30.17 6.30 20.99
N ARG A 215 -29.81 5.07 20.59
CA ARG A 215 -28.60 4.82 19.80
C ARG A 215 -28.67 5.73 18.59
N ASN A 216 -27.57 6.42 18.31
CA ASN A 216 -27.44 7.24 17.11
C ASN A 216 -27.79 6.35 15.89
N GLU A 217 -28.85 6.68 15.16
CA GLU A 217 -29.38 5.88 14.05
C GLU A 217 -28.35 5.66 12.94
N ARG A 218 -27.30 6.49 12.90
CA ARG A 218 -26.19 6.33 11.97
C ARG A 218 -25.26 5.18 12.34
N ILE A 219 -25.21 4.72 13.59
CA ILE A 219 -24.30 3.65 14.01
C ILE A 219 -24.74 2.34 13.35
N VAL A 220 -23.90 1.82 12.46
CA VAL A 220 -24.13 0.53 11.82
C VAL A 220 -23.57 -0.57 12.72
N THR A 221 -24.39 -1.58 13.00
CA THR A 221 -23.98 -2.77 13.79
C THR A 221 -23.78 -4.00 12.93
N ALA A 222 -24.25 -3.97 11.67
CA ALA A 222 -24.10 -5.06 10.73
C ALA A 222 -22.62 -5.35 10.44
N GLU A 223 -22.28 -6.64 10.40
CA GLU A 223 -20.91 -7.13 10.21
C GLU A 223 -20.68 -7.60 8.78
N TRP A 224 -19.41 -7.65 8.36
CA TRP A 224 -19.03 -8.27 7.09
C TRP A 224 -19.02 -9.79 7.24
N LEU A 225 -19.79 -10.47 6.40
CA LEU A 225 -19.85 -11.93 6.34
C LEU A 225 -18.97 -12.45 5.19
N ALA A 226 -18.29 -13.57 5.39
CA ALA A 226 -17.50 -14.21 4.34
C ALA A 226 -18.43 -14.87 3.28
N PRO A 227 -18.01 -14.96 2.00
CA PRO A 227 -18.86 -15.49 0.94
C PRO A 227 -19.18 -16.98 1.06
N THR A 228 -18.30 -17.75 1.70
CA THR A 228 -18.32 -19.22 1.68
C THR A 228 -18.64 -19.87 3.02
N GLN A 229 -18.58 -19.12 4.11
CA GLN A 229 -18.93 -19.57 5.46
C GLN A 229 -19.56 -18.38 6.19
N GLN A 230 -20.56 -18.60 7.07
CA GLN A 230 -21.18 -17.55 7.91
C GLN A 230 -20.20 -16.98 8.97
N GLU A 231 -18.91 -17.02 8.69
CA GLU A 231 -17.84 -16.46 9.51
C GLU A 231 -17.62 -14.98 9.18
N LEU A 232 -17.05 -14.28 10.15
CA LEU A 232 -16.81 -12.86 10.09
C LEU A 232 -15.60 -12.57 9.21
N ALA A 233 -15.81 -11.75 8.19
CA ALA A 233 -14.80 -11.51 7.17
C ALA A 233 -13.68 -10.54 7.61
N VAL A 234 -13.87 -9.82 8.73
CA VAL A 234 -12.90 -8.86 9.28
C VAL A 234 -12.46 -9.34 10.67
N PRO A 235 -11.15 -9.40 10.96
CA PRO A 235 -10.66 -9.81 12.27
C PRO A 235 -11.08 -8.83 13.37
N GLU A 236 -11.12 -9.34 14.59
CA GLU A 236 -11.32 -8.53 15.77
C GLU A 236 -10.20 -7.51 15.94
N ARG A 237 -10.56 -6.27 16.27
CA ARG A 237 -9.61 -5.19 16.46
C ARG A 237 -9.20 -5.02 17.92
N TYR A 238 -10.10 -5.32 18.83
CA TYR A 238 -9.90 -5.21 20.27
C TYR A 238 -10.91 -6.06 21.01
N SER A 239 -10.43 -6.76 22.05
CA SER A 239 -11.23 -7.31 23.14
C SER A 239 -10.61 -6.90 24.46
N GLY A 240 -11.41 -6.31 25.34
CA GLY A 240 -10.95 -5.89 26.65
C GLY A 240 -11.88 -4.90 27.35
N ILE A 241 -11.34 -4.26 28.37
CA ILE A 241 -12.04 -3.28 29.22
C ILE A 241 -11.90 -1.88 28.59
N PRO A 242 -12.94 -1.03 28.59
CA PRO A 242 -12.82 0.35 28.11
C PRO A 242 -11.68 1.09 28.83
N GLY A 243 -10.83 1.76 28.06
CA GLY A 243 -9.66 2.46 28.60
C GLY A 243 -8.65 2.83 27.52
N GLU A 244 -7.40 3.04 27.92
CA GLU A 244 -6.35 3.54 27.03
C GLU A 244 -6.04 2.60 25.86
N ASP A 245 -6.05 1.28 26.09
CA ASP A 245 -5.80 0.30 25.03
C ASP A 245 -6.93 0.25 23.99
N MET A 246 -8.17 0.46 24.44
CA MET A 246 -9.32 0.62 23.54
C MET A 246 -9.14 1.87 22.65
N HIS A 247 -8.74 3.00 23.24
CA HIS A 247 -8.46 4.22 22.49
C HIS A 247 -7.33 4.02 21.47
N ARG A 248 -6.26 3.35 21.89
CA ARG A 248 -5.13 2.99 21.03
C ARG A 248 -5.58 2.11 19.87
N ALA A 249 -6.34 1.05 20.14
CA ALA A 249 -6.84 0.14 19.12
C ALA A 249 -7.78 0.84 18.12
N ALA A 250 -8.60 1.79 18.57
CA ALA A 250 -9.51 2.54 17.72
C ALA A 250 -8.80 3.47 16.71
N SER A 251 -7.55 3.89 17.01
CA SER A 251 -6.74 4.75 16.14
C SER A 251 -5.67 4.03 15.34
N GLN A 252 -5.54 2.71 15.54
CA GLN A 252 -4.68 1.93 14.66
C GLN A 252 -5.21 1.97 13.21
N LEU A 253 -4.34 1.74 12.25
CA LEU A 253 -4.72 1.58 10.84
C LEU A 253 -5.50 0.26 10.66
N ASN A 254 -6.39 0.15 9.67
CA ASN A 254 -6.99 -1.14 9.34
C ASN A 254 -5.88 -2.09 8.91
N ARG A 255 -5.76 -3.21 9.62
CA ARG A 255 -4.78 -4.25 9.27
C ARG A 255 -5.42 -5.15 8.22
N TYR A 256 -4.89 -5.13 7.01
CA TYR A 256 -5.12 -6.22 6.08
C TYR A 256 -4.34 -7.43 6.59
N GLY A 257 -4.96 -8.62 6.56
CA GLY A 257 -4.22 -9.85 6.88
C GLY A 257 -3.06 -10.00 5.90
N ASP A 258 -1.87 -10.32 6.42
CA ASP A 258 -0.72 -10.64 5.57
C ASP A 258 -1.13 -11.77 4.62
N LEU A 259 -0.89 -11.59 3.32
CA LEU A 259 -1.11 -12.63 2.31
C LEU A 259 -0.41 -13.93 2.71
N ALA A 260 0.74 -13.88 3.38
CA ALA A 260 1.40 -15.08 3.90
C ALA A 260 0.57 -15.82 4.97
N THR A 261 -0.11 -15.08 5.86
CA THR A 261 -1.00 -15.66 6.87
C THR A 261 -2.29 -16.21 6.24
N TYR A 262 -2.84 -15.50 5.25
CA TYR A 262 -4.10 -15.86 4.58
C TYR A 262 -3.96 -17.03 3.60
N ILE A 263 -2.82 -17.13 2.90
CA ILE A 263 -2.58 -18.12 1.85
C ILE A 263 -1.83 -19.35 2.36
N LEU A 264 -0.84 -19.16 3.25
CA LEU A 264 0.14 -20.20 3.55
C LEU A 264 -0.01 -20.81 4.94
N GLY A 265 -0.80 -20.21 5.84
CA GLY A 265 -0.85 -20.62 7.24
C GLY A 265 0.51 -20.58 7.94
N ILE A 266 1.46 -19.82 7.38
CA ILE A 266 2.83 -19.75 7.89
C ILE A 266 2.84 -18.77 9.05
N ASN A 267 2.98 -19.31 10.26
CA ASN A 267 3.38 -18.54 11.43
C ASN A 267 4.79 -18.01 11.19
N SER A 268 5.04 -16.76 11.61
CA SER A 268 6.32 -16.04 11.48
C SER A 268 7.54 -16.73 12.11
N GLU A 269 7.35 -17.88 12.76
CA GLU A 269 8.39 -18.67 13.44
C GLU A 269 8.88 -19.88 12.64
N GLN A 270 8.32 -20.21 11.46
CA GLN A 270 8.78 -21.37 10.67
C GLN A 270 9.77 -21.01 9.57
N ASP A 271 11.03 -20.95 10.02
CA ASP A 271 12.28 -21.41 9.40
C ASP A 271 12.71 -21.02 7.98
N VAL A 272 13.92 -20.45 8.01
CA VAL A 272 14.92 -20.29 6.96
C VAL A 272 15.14 -21.61 6.21
N VAL A 273 14.69 -21.70 4.97
CA VAL A 273 15.15 -22.74 4.04
C VAL A 273 16.53 -22.34 3.51
N PRO A 274 17.57 -23.19 3.63
CA PRO A 274 18.93 -22.86 3.18
C PRO A 274 18.97 -22.57 1.67
N VAL A 275 19.77 -21.57 1.29
CA VAL A 275 20.02 -21.17 -0.09
C VAL A 275 21.08 -22.11 -0.69
N GLY A 276 20.81 -22.77 -1.82
CA GLY A 276 21.87 -23.43 -2.60
C GLY A 276 21.52 -24.63 -3.48
N ALA A 277 20.33 -25.22 -3.40
CA ALA A 277 19.92 -26.30 -4.32
C ALA A 277 18.75 -25.85 -5.18
N ARG A 278 18.74 -26.23 -6.47
CA ARG A 278 17.55 -26.19 -7.34
C ARG A 278 16.45 -27.00 -6.66
N GLY A 279 15.61 -26.32 -5.88
CA GLY A 279 14.49 -26.93 -5.17
C GLY A 279 13.38 -27.21 -6.16
N SER A 280 13.13 -28.49 -6.44
CA SER A 280 11.87 -28.93 -7.01
C SER A 280 10.73 -28.61 -6.04
N ILE A 281 9.71 -27.92 -6.51
CA ILE A 281 8.45 -27.75 -5.78
C ILE A 281 7.81 -29.14 -5.65
N SER A 282 7.76 -29.68 -4.43
CA SER A 282 6.91 -30.84 -4.11
C SER A 282 5.48 -30.34 -3.90
N VAL A 283 4.68 -30.39 -4.95
CA VAL A 283 3.23 -30.20 -4.85
C VAL A 283 2.64 -31.44 -4.15
N PRO A 284 1.76 -31.31 -3.14
CA PRO A 284 1.07 -32.45 -2.58
C PRO A 284 0.23 -33.14 -3.68
N PRO A 285 0.30 -34.49 -3.80
CA PRO A 285 -0.41 -35.18 -4.86
C PRO A 285 -1.92 -35.08 -4.64
N ALA A 286 -2.64 -34.79 -5.74
CA ALA A 286 -4.09 -34.89 -5.79
C ALA A 286 -4.57 -36.34 -5.52
N PRO A 287 -5.83 -36.55 -5.08
CA PRO A 287 -6.34 -37.88 -4.74
C PRO A 287 -6.30 -38.82 -5.94
N GLU A 288 -5.91 -40.07 -5.67
CA GLU A 288 -5.50 -41.08 -6.63
C GLU A 288 -6.56 -41.41 -7.70
N ALA A 289 -6.19 -41.26 -8.97
CA ALA A 289 -6.78 -42.00 -10.08
C ALA A 289 -5.80 -43.09 -10.52
N THR A 290 -6.27 -44.34 -10.42
CA THR A 290 -5.58 -45.61 -10.68
C THR A 290 -4.75 -45.64 -11.97
N LYS A 291 -3.45 -45.92 -11.84
CA LYS A 291 -2.48 -46.12 -12.95
C LYS A 291 -2.68 -47.48 -13.62
N LYS A 292 -2.87 -47.51 -14.95
CA LYS A 292 -2.51 -48.67 -15.79
C LYS A 292 -1.10 -48.46 -16.36
N ARG A 293 -0.18 -49.34 -15.95
CA ARG A 293 1.17 -49.51 -16.48
C ARG A 293 1.12 -49.88 -17.97
N SER A 294 1.93 -49.21 -18.80
CA SER A 294 2.53 -49.86 -19.96
C SER A 294 4.04 -49.58 -19.93
N LYS A 295 4.81 -50.67 -20.08
CA LYS A 295 6.27 -50.69 -20.12
C LYS A 295 6.68 -50.58 -21.58
N THR A 296 7.54 -49.61 -21.91
CA THR A 296 8.42 -49.77 -23.08
C THR A 296 9.78 -49.18 -22.79
N ARG A 297 10.77 -50.07 -22.91
CA ARG A 297 12.17 -49.94 -22.59
C ARG A 297 12.87 -49.43 -23.86
N GLY A 298 13.30 -48.17 -23.88
CA GLY A 298 14.02 -47.56 -24.99
C GLY A 298 15.40 -47.09 -24.54
N LYS A 299 16.44 -47.67 -25.14
CA LYS A 299 17.86 -47.47 -24.84
C LYS A 299 18.30 -46.01 -25.06
N HIS A 300 19.14 -45.54 -24.15
CA HIS A 300 20.02 -44.37 -24.33
C HIS A 300 20.86 -44.53 -25.60
N ASN A 301 20.80 -43.56 -26.50
CA ASN A 301 21.90 -43.24 -27.39
C ASN A 301 22.24 -41.76 -27.20
N ASN A 302 23.45 -41.52 -26.71
CA ASN A 302 24.09 -40.22 -26.67
C ASN A 302 24.34 -39.76 -28.10
N SER A 303 23.54 -38.83 -28.60
CA SER A 303 23.94 -37.95 -29.69
C SER A 303 23.88 -36.52 -29.16
N ALA A 304 25.05 -35.90 -29.03
CA ALA A 304 25.21 -34.49 -28.75
C ALA A 304 24.54 -33.68 -29.88
N SER A 305 23.26 -33.33 -29.69
CA SER A 305 22.66 -32.25 -30.43
C SER A 305 23.10 -30.96 -29.76
N ILE A 306 23.90 -30.18 -30.47
CA ILE A 306 24.17 -28.77 -30.19
C ILE A 306 22.82 -28.06 -30.18
N ALA A 307 22.20 -28.02 -29.00
CA ALA A 307 21.09 -27.12 -28.75
C ALA A 307 21.72 -25.74 -28.58
N THR A 308 21.38 -24.82 -29.49
CA THR A 308 21.59 -23.39 -29.33
C THR A 308 21.06 -22.99 -27.96
N SER A 309 21.96 -22.84 -27.00
CA SER A 309 21.65 -22.37 -25.65
C SER A 309 21.06 -20.96 -25.78
N GLY A 310 19.76 -20.81 -25.56
CA GLY A 310 19.14 -19.49 -25.43
C GLY A 310 19.95 -18.69 -24.41
N GLN A 311 20.52 -17.55 -24.84
CA GLN A 311 21.38 -16.74 -23.99
C GLN A 311 20.62 -16.34 -22.71
N VAL A 312 21.09 -16.84 -21.57
CA VAL A 312 20.57 -16.43 -20.26
C VAL A 312 21.00 -14.99 -20.02
N ARG A 313 20.04 -14.07 -19.87
CA ARG A 313 20.30 -12.66 -19.55
C ARG A 313 21.15 -12.53 -18.28
N ASP A 314 22.26 -11.80 -18.37
CA ASP A 314 22.94 -11.32 -17.16
C ASP A 314 22.11 -10.20 -16.52
N LYS A 315 21.64 -10.44 -15.29
CA LYS A 315 20.82 -9.48 -14.53
C LYS A 315 21.61 -8.27 -14.06
N TRP A 316 22.94 -8.36 -14.01
CA TRP A 316 23.83 -7.26 -13.63
C TRP A 316 24.19 -6.35 -14.81
N VAL A 317 23.66 -6.65 -15.99
CA VAL A 317 23.77 -5.79 -17.17
C VAL A 317 22.42 -5.13 -17.40
N GLU A 318 22.47 -3.81 -17.59
CA GLU A 318 21.28 -3.02 -17.86
C GLU A 318 20.63 -3.45 -19.18
N ILE A 319 19.30 -3.46 -19.22
CA ILE A 319 18.57 -3.70 -20.44
C ILE A 319 18.65 -2.44 -21.30
N THR A 320 19.04 -2.60 -22.55
CA THR A 320 19.08 -1.53 -23.55
C THR A 320 18.12 -1.84 -24.69
N GLY A 321 17.74 -0.81 -25.45
CA GLY A 321 16.91 -0.94 -26.64
C GLY A 321 15.88 0.19 -26.78
N ASP A 322 15.25 0.26 -27.95
CA ASP A 322 14.37 1.38 -28.34
C ASP A 322 13.09 1.48 -27.48
N TYR A 323 12.70 0.40 -26.80
CA TYR A 323 11.51 0.36 -25.94
C TYR A 323 11.85 0.58 -24.46
N VAL A 324 13.13 0.71 -24.08
CA VAL A 324 13.55 0.83 -22.69
C VAL A 324 13.82 2.30 -22.36
N PRO A 325 13.22 2.85 -21.28
CA PRO A 325 13.51 4.22 -20.85
C PRO A 325 14.96 4.39 -20.40
N GLN A 326 15.47 5.61 -20.53
CA GLN A 326 16.81 5.99 -20.11
C GLN A 326 16.94 5.89 -18.58
N THR A 327 18.06 5.36 -18.08
CA THR A 327 18.37 5.36 -16.64
C THR A 327 18.84 6.73 -16.17
N ILE A 328 18.42 7.11 -14.97
CA ILE A 328 18.89 8.35 -14.32
C ILE A 328 20.41 8.24 -14.09
N PRO A 329 21.24 9.16 -14.60
CA PRO A 329 22.64 9.23 -14.22
C PRO A 329 22.75 9.51 -12.70
N PRO A 330 23.62 8.81 -11.94
CA PRO A 330 24.70 7.92 -12.36
C PRO A 330 24.46 6.42 -12.11
N TRP A 331 23.20 5.99 -12.04
CA TRP A 331 22.80 4.69 -11.50
C TRP A 331 23.36 3.48 -12.28
N SER A 332 23.47 3.56 -13.60
CA SER A 332 24.06 2.49 -14.42
C SER A 332 25.52 2.22 -14.05
N LYS A 333 26.32 3.27 -13.86
CA LYS A 333 27.73 3.18 -13.45
C LYS A 333 27.84 2.60 -12.05
N ALA A 334 26.96 3.03 -11.14
CA ALA A 334 26.92 2.52 -9.78
C ALA A 334 26.66 1.00 -9.74
N MET A 335 25.67 0.52 -10.49
CA MET A 335 25.33 -0.92 -10.55
C MET A 335 26.51 -1.77 -11.07
N LEU A 336 27.25 -1.30 -12.08
CA LEU A 336 28.39 -2.01 -12.63
C LEU A 336 29.57 -2.10 -11.64
N SER A 337 29.71 -1.12 -10.75
CA SER A 337 30.80 -1.08 -9.75
C SER A 337 30.56 -1.94 -8.50
N VAL A 338 29.38 -2.57 -8.39
CA VAL A 338 29.01 -3.39 -7.22
C VAL A 338 29.94 -4.60 -7.06
N ASN A 339 30.50 -4.76 -5.86
CA ASN A 339 31.22 -5.97 -5.50
C ASN A 339 30.25 -7.12 -5.22
N ARG A 340 30.10 -8.01 -6.21
CA ARG A 340 29.17 -9.15 -6.18
C ARG A 340 29.55 -10.23 -5.16
N MET A 341 30.80 -10.23 -4.67
CA MET A 341 31.31 -11.20 -3.70
C MET A 341 31.00 -10.80 -2.26
N GLU A 342 30.72 -9.53 -2.01
CA GLU A 342 30.33 -9.07 -0.69
C GLU A 342 28.86 -9.41 -0.43
N ARG A 343 28.63 -10.34 0.51
CA ARG A 343 27.30 -10.77 0.94
C ARG A 343 27.18 -10.62 2.45
N GLN A 344 25.96 -10.38 2.91
CA GLN A 344 25.66 -10.44 4.34
C GLN A 344 25.84 -11.89 4.84
N ALA A 345 26.42 -12.05 6.04
CA ALA A 345 26.65 -13.37 6.64
C ALA A 345 25.34 -14.13 6.85
N ASN A 346 24.30 -13.42 7.29
CA ASN A 346 22.94 -13.93 7.42
C ASN A 346 22.08 -13.31 6.29
N PRO A 347 21.62 -14.11 5.31
CA PRO A 347 20.78 -13.62 4.23
C PRO A 347 19.48 -13.03 4.77
N ALA A 348 19.00 -11.96 4.13
CA ALA A 348 17.67 -11.43 4.43
C ALA A 348 16.58 -12.49 4.17
N PRO A 349 15.47 -12.48 4.93
CA PRO A 349 14.38 -13.41 4.70
C PRO A 349 13.82 -13.30 3.28
N LYS A 350 13.31 -14.43 2.74
CA LYS A 350 12.79 -14.47 1.36
C LYS A 350 11.68 -13.45 1.08
N ALA A 351 10.87 -13.13 2.10
CA ALA A 351 9.86 -12.08 2.05
C ALA A 351 10.45 -10.70 1.68
N TYR A 352 11.71 -10.43 2.05
CA TYR A 352 12.42 -9.20 1.68
C TYR A 352 13.19 -9.33 0.38
N THR A 353 13.81 -10.49 0.09
CA THR A 353 14.64 -10.63 -1.12
C THR A 353 13.84 -10.76 -2.42
N GLY A 354 12.57 -11.15 -2.34
CA GLY A 354 11.69 -11.32 -3.50
C GLY A 354 11.43 -10.03 -4.28
N TYR A 355 10.77 -10.18 -5.42
CA TYR A 355 10.38 -9.11 -6.33
C TYR A 355 8.95 -8.66 -6.00
N ARG A 356 8.74 -7.39 -5.61
CA ARG A 356 7.39 -6.84 -5.39
C ARG A 356 6.63 -6.59 -6.70
N PHE A 357 7.39 -6.35 -7.75
CA PHE A 357 6.96 -6.15 -9.12
C PHE A 357 7.82 -7.05 -10.00
N PRO A 358 7.31 -7.54 -11.14
CA PRO A 358 8.09 -8.42 -12.01
C PRO A 358 9.37 -7.73 -12.49
N ASP A 359 10.44 -8.50 -12.65
CA ASP A 359 11.70 -8.00 -13.22
C ASP A 359 11.41 -7.43 -14.62
N PRO A 360 11.74 -6.16 -14.91
CA PRO A 360 11.42 -5.53 -16.19
C PRO A 360 11.93 -6.30 -17.41
N GLY A 361 13.03 -7.05 -17.28
CA GLY A 361 13.51 -7.87 -18.39
C GLY A 361 12.65 -9.10 -18.69
N MET A 362 11.77 -9.49 -17.78
CA MET A 362 10.75 -10.49 -18.09
C MET A 362 9.78 -9.99 -19.16
N LEU A 363 9.51 -8.69 -19.22
CA LEU A 363 8.63 -8.10 -20.23
C LEU A 363 9.32 -7.97 -21.58
N ILE A 364 10.56 -7.47 -21.60
CA ILE A 364 11.19 -7.03 -22.86
C ILE A 364 12.20 -8.01 -23.47
N PHE A 365 12.86 -8.87 -22.69
CA PHE A 365 14.02 -9.64 -23.18
C PHE A 365 13.67 -10.67 -24.27
N SER A 366 12.45 -11.20 -24.28
CA SER A 366 12.02 -12.21 -25.26
C SER A 366 11.26 -11.56 -26.41
N GLU A 367 11.88 -11.39 -27.57
CA GLU A 367 11.23 -10.79 -28.75
C GLU A 367 9.94 -11.51 -29.17
N SER A 368 9.90 -12.83 -29.05
CA SER A 368 8.71 -13.63 -29.42
C SER A 368 7.56 -13.54 -28.40
N ARG A 369 7.83 -13.08 -27.18
CA ARG A 369 6.85 -13.06 -26.07
C ARG A 369 6.61 -11.65 -25.51
N ARG A 370 7.38 -10.65 -25.93
CA ARG A 370 7.34 -9.31 -25.34
C ARG A 370 5.92 -8.73 -25.36
N GLU A 371 5.22 -8.82 -26.48
CA GLU A 371 3.86 -8.30 -26.63
C GLU A 371 2.89 -8.90 -25.62
N HIS A 372 2.93 -10.23 -25.54
CA HIS A 372 2.14 -10.99 -24.60
C HIS A 372 2.48 -10.64 -23.14
N ASN A 373 3.77 -10.48 -22.82
CA ASN A 373 4.21 -10.17 -21.48
C ASN A 373 3.78 -8.76 -21.04
N PHE A 374 3.83 -7.78 -21.95
CA PHE A 374 3.29 -6.44 -21.71
C PHE A 374 1.79 -6.48 -21.45
N PHE A 375 1.03 -7.16 -22.31
CA PHE A 375 -0.42 -7.27 -22.16
C PHE A 375 -0.80 -7.98 -20.84
N ASN A 376 -0.15 -9.10 -20.51
CA ASN A 376 -0.39 -9.82 -19.26
C ASN A 376 -0.01 -9.01 -18.03
N TRP A 377 1.07 -8.21 -18.10
CA TRP A 377 1.41 -7.29 -17.02
C TRP A 377 0.28 -6.28 -16.78
N LEU A 378 -0.22 -5.63 -17.84
CA LEU A 378 -1.31 -4.66 -17.74
C LEU A 378 -2.58 -5.28 -17.14
N LEU A 379 -2.90 -6.52 -17.51
CA LEU A 379 -4.05 -7.24 -16.97
C LEU A 379 -4.01 -7.43 -15.44
N ILE A 380 -2.83 -7.60 -14.87
CA ILE A 380 -2.64 -7.90 -13.43
C ILE A 380 -2.05 -6.73 -12.63
N ARG A 381 -1.67 -5.63 -13.30
CA ARG A 381 -1.00 -4.47 -12.69
C ARG A 381 -1.78 -3.94 -11.50
N ASP A 382 -3.08 -3.68 -11.68
CA ASP A 382 -3.92 -3.11 -10.63
C ASP A 382 -4.08 -4.06 -9.43
N ALA A 383 -4.15 -5.37 -9.68
CA ALA A 383 -4.16 -6.34 -8.61
C ALA A 383 -2.85 -6.34 -7.82
N ASN A 384 -1.71 -6.14 -8.50
CA ASN A 384 -0.42 -6.00 -7.82
C ASN A 384 -0.32 -4.68 -7.04
N LEU A 385 -0.83 -3.57 -7.58
CA LEU A 385 -0.86 -2.28 -6.88
C LEU A 385 -1.71 -2.35 -5.61
N ARG A 386 -2.90 -2.95 -5.69
CA ARG A 386 -3.72 -3.25 -4.51
C ARG A 386 -2.96 -4.09 -3.50
N ARG A 387 -2.30 -5.16 -3.96
CA ARG A 387 -1.53 -6.07 -3.11
C ARG A 387 -0.47 -5.34 -2.32
N VAL A 388 0.39 -4.58 -2.99
CA VAL A 388 1.47 -3.86 -2.30
C VAL A 388 0.94 -2.76 -1.38
N SER A 389 -0.13 -2.06 -1.77
CA SER A 389 -0.78 -1.04 -0.93
C SER A 389 -1.35 -1.64 0.37
N ASN A 390 -2.02 -2.80 0.27
CA ASN A 390 -2.55 -3.52 1.42
C ASN A 390 -1.44 -4.05 2.34
N ASP A 391 -0.36 -4.61 1.77
CA ASP A 391 0.76 -5.11 2.57
C ASP A 391 1.48 -3.98 3.33
N MET A 392 1.58 -2.77 2.73
CA MET A 392 2.13 -1.60 3.42
C MET A 392 1.29 -1.17 4.62
N ALA A 393 -0.02 -1.39 4.58
CA ALA A 393 -0.93 -1.16 5.71
C ALA A 393 -1.00 -2.35 6.69
N SER A 394 -0.27 -3.44 6.44
CA SER A 394 -0.19 -4.59 7.35
C SER A 394 0.72 -4.30 8.56
N SER A 395 0.70 -5.18 9.56
CA SER A 395 1.61 -5.08 10.72
C SER A 395 3.09 -5.23 10.37
N ALA A 396 3.41 -5.81 9.21
CA ALA A 396 4.78 -5.95 8.74
C ALA A 396 5.34 -4.64 8.15
N GLY A 397 4.47 -3.69 7.76
CA GLY A 397 4.86 -2.39 7.22
C GLY A 397 5.65 -2.46 5.90
N VAL A 398 5.68 -3.62 5.24
CA VAL A 398 6.46 -3.87 4.01
C VAL A 398 5.74 -4.85 3.12
N ALA A 399 5.66 -4.52 1.82
CA ALA A 399 5.16 -5.43 0.81
C ALA A 399 6.00 -6.70 0.68
N THR A 400 5.34 -7.87 0.74
CA THR A 400 6.02 -9.17 0.63
C THR A 400 6.51 -9.38 -0.80
N GLY A 401 7.78 -9.79 -0.93
CA GLY A 401 8.41 -10.08 -2.21
C GLY A 401 8.02 -11.45 -2.75
N VAL A 402 7.77 -11.51 -4.06
CA VAL A 402 7.38 -12.74 -4.78
C VAL A 402 8.57 -13.31 -5.55
N SER A 403 8.64 -14.63 -5.71
CA SER A 403 9.73 -15.26 -6.46
C SER A 403 9.68 -14.92 -7.96
N ASN A 404 10.83 -14.87 -8.61
CA ASN A 404 10.90 -14.62 -10.06
C ASN A 404 10.19 -15.74 -10.86
N GLU A 405 10.18 -16.97 -10.34
CA GLU A 405 9.48 -18.10 -10.93
C GLU A 405 7.96 -17.94 -10.89
N LEU A 406 7.39 -17.48 -9.76
CA LEU A 406 5.97 -17.17 -9.64
C LEU A 406 5.56 -16.06 -10.61
N TRP A 407 6.37 -15.01 -10.73
CA TRP A 407 6.16 -13.96 -11.74
C TRP A 407 6.22 -14.51 -13.17
N ARG A 408 7.08 -15.49 -13.45
CA ARG A 408 7.18 -16.10 -14.79
C ARG A 408 5.95 -16.93 -15.09
N MET A 409 5.44 -17.68 -14.13
CA MET A 409 4.23 -18.49 -14.33
C MET A 409 3.02 -17.62 -14.69
N ILE A 410 2.89 -16.43 -14.09
CA ILE A 410 1.74 -15.55 -14.34
C ILE A 410 1.88 -14.64 -15.58
N ILE A 411 3.09 -14.16 -15.88
CA ILE A 411 3.34 -13.27 -17.03
C ILE A 411 3.75 -14.06 -18.27
N GLY A 412 4.69 -14.98 -18.10
CA GLY A 412 5.40 -15.68 -19.17
C GLY A 412 4.71 -16.97 -19.56
N VAL A 413 3.85 -16.91 -20.54
CA VAL A 413 3.29 -18.12 -21.15
C VAL A 413 4.29 -18.73 -22.12
N GLU A 414 4.55 -20.03 -21.99
CA GLU A 414 4.92 -20.88 -23.13
C GLU A 414 3.66 -21.14 -23.96
N PHE A 415 3.48 -20.36 -25.03
CA PHE A 415 2.58 -20.75 -26.09
C PHE A 415 3.25 -21.92 -26.81
N THR A 416 2.72 -23.12 -26.66
CA THR A 416 3.16 -24.22 -27.53
C THR A 416 2.68 -23.90 -28.95
N GLU A 417 3.46 -24.28 -29.97
CA GLU A 417 3.09 -24.09 -31.39
C GLU A 417 1.65 -24.57 -31.74
N ARG A 418 1.10 -25.49 -30.94
CA ARG A 418 -0.29 -25.96 -31.04
C ARG A 418 -1.35 -24.88 -30.81
N ASP A 419 -1.11 -23.93 -29.91
CA ASP A 419 -2.09 -22.87 -29.59
C ASP A 419 -2.16 -21.80 -30.70
N LYS A 420 -1.05 -21.59 -31.44
CA LYS A 420 -1.02 -20.72 -32.63
C LYS A 420 -1.75 -21.35 -33.81
N VAL A 421 -1.64 -22.67 -33.98
CA VAL A 421 -2.36 -23.43 -35.01
C VAL A 421 -3.85 -23.50 -34.68
N ALA A 422 -4.21 -23.77 -33.42
CA ALA A 422 -5.61 -23.78 -32.98
C ALA A 422 -6.31 -22.42 -33.11
N ALA A 423 -5.61 -21.31 -32.91
CA ALA A 423 -6.16 -19.97 -33.13
C ALA A 423 -6.31 -19.62 -34.63
N ARG A 424 -5.50 -20.21 -35.50
CA ARG A 424 -5.60 -20.05 -36.96
C ARG A 424 -6.66 -20.96 -37.59
N GLU A 425 -6.95 -22.10 -36.96
CA GLU A 425 -7.92 -23.10 -37.43
C GLU A 425 -9.27 -23.03 -36.70
N ALA A 426 -9.47 -22.04 -35.81
CA ALA A 426 -10.71 -21.87 -35.07
C ALA A 426 -11.89 -21.57 -36.02
N VAL A 427 -12.73 -22.58 -36.25
CA VAL A 427 -14.05 -22.41 -36.86
C VAL A 427 -14.95 -21.68 -35.84
N PRO A 428 -15.65 -20.59 -36.21
CA PRO A 428 -16.54 -19.90 -35.29
C PRO A 428 -17.64 -20.85 -34.79
N GLY A 429 -17.63 -21.14 -33.49
CA GLY A 429 -18.69 -21.90 -32.82
C GLY A 429 -18.27 -23.22 -32.15
N VAL A 430 -17.01 -23.68 -32.27
CA VAL A 430 -16.55 -24.90 -31.57
C VAL A 430 -15.38 -24.57 -30.65
N LEU A 431 -15.61 -24.66 -29.34
CA LEU A 431 -14.57 -24.48 -28.32
C LEU A 431 -13.61 -25.70 -28.32
N PRO A 432 -12.28 -25.51 -28.42
CA PRO A 432 -11.33 -26.60 -28.30
C PRO A 432 -11.30 -27.12 -26.85
N ASN A 433 -11.55 -28.42 -26.68
CA ASN A 433 -11.36 -29.13 -25.41
C ASN A 433 -9.86 -29.36 -25.15
N SER A 434 -9.14 -28.33 -24.67
CA SER A 434 -7.79 -28.50 -24.12
C SER A 434 -7.82 -28.32 -22.59
N ARG A 435 -7.82 -29.44 -21.87
CA ARG A 435 -7.79 -29.49 -20.40
C ARG A 435 -6.37 -29.24 -19.85
N SER A 436 -6.21 -28.13 -19.12
CA SER A 436 -6.09 -28.13 -17.65
C SER A 436 -4.74 -28.00 -16.92
N ALA A 437 -3.54 -28.09 -17.51
CA ALA A 437 -2.29 -27.94 -16.70
C ALA A 437 -1.79 -26.49 -16.55
N PRO A 438 -1.52 -25.73 -17.65
CA PRO A 438 -0.96 -24.37 -17.52
C PRO A 438 -1.94 -23.36 -16.91
N HIS A 439 -3.25 -23.57 -17.10
CA HIS A 439 -4.30 -22.73 -16.52
C HIS A 439 -4.45 -22.96 -15.00
N SER A 440 -4.30 -24.19 -14.54
CA SER A 440 -4.36 -24.51 -13.10
C SER A 440 -3.15 -23.94 -12.35
N GLU A 441 -1.95 -24.07 -12.92
CA GLU A 441 -0.72 -23.52 -12.34
C GLU A 441 -0.76 -21.99 -12.28
N ARG A 442 -1.26 -21.32 -13.34
CA ARG A 442 -1.49 -19.87 -13.31
C ARG A 442 -2.51 -19.45 -12.28
N ARG A 443 -3.62 -20.18 -12.18
CA ARG A 443 -4.64 -19.90 -11.17
C ARG A 443 -4.05 -20.03 -9.78
N GLN A 444 -3.22 -21.04 -9.55
CA GLN A 444 -2.53 -21.24 -8.27
C GLN A 444 -1.48 -20.15 -8.00
N ALA A 445 -0.71 -19.75 -9.01
CA ALA A 445 0.24 -18.64 -8.88
C ALA A 445 -0.47 -17.31 -8.61
N ALA A 446 -1.61 -17.06 -9.27
CA ALA A 446 -2.44 -15.89 -9.04
C ALA A 446 -3.03 -15.88 -7.61
N ILE A 447 -3.54 -17.02 -7.13
CA ILE A 447 -3.96 -17.17 -5.74
C ILE A 447 -2.78 -16.91 -4.79
N ALA A 448 -1.59 -17.45 -5.10
CA ALA A 448 -0.41 -17.28 -4.25
C ALA A 448 0.10 -15.84 -4.19
N ILE A 449 -0.06 -15.05 -5.26
CA ILE A 449 0.39 -13.66 -5.33
C ILE A 449 -0.69 -12.71 -4.81
N PHE A 450 -1.94 -12.88 -5.26
CA PHE A 450 -3.02 -11.90 -5.09
C PHE A 450 -4.11 -12.33 -4.10
N GLY A 451 -4.02 -13.55 -3.55
CA GLY A 451 -4.99 -14.13 -2.62
C GLY A 451 -6.23 -14.73 -3.28
N ASN A 452 -6.52 -14.37 -4.53
CA ASN A 452 -7.69 -14.82 -5.28
C ASN A 452 -7.33 -15.13 -6.74
N PRO A 453 -8.08 -16.02 -7.41
CA PRO A 453 -7.94 -16.22 -8.84
C PRO A 453 -8.45 -15.00 -9.62
N PRO A 454 -8.04 -14.83 -10.89
CA PRO A 454 -8.66 -13.88 -11.81
C PRO A 454 -10.15 -14.19 -12.02
N ASP A 455 -10.98 -13.15 -12.00
CA ASP A 455 -12.43 -13.26 -12.26
C ASP A 455 -12.77 -12.93 -13.73
N GLY A 456 -11.91 -12.15 -14.40
CA GLY A 456 -12.05 -11.79 -15.80
C GLY A 456 -11.46 -12.86 -16.72
N HIS A 457 -12.31 -13.50 -17.53
CA HIS A 457 -11.87 -14.43 -18.57
C HIS A 457 -11.91 -13.75 -19.94
N ASN A 458 -10.91 -14.01 -20.79
CA ASN A 458 -10.85 -13.54 -22.19
C ASN A 458 -10.88 -12.01 -22.38
N VAL A 459 -10.21 -11.25 -21.52
CA VAL A 459 -10.03 -9.80 -21.73
C VAL A 459 -9.18 -9.57 -22.98
N GLN A 460 -9.81 -9.07 -24.06
CA GLN A 460 -9.17 -8.83 -25.37
C GLN A 460 -8.62 -7.41 -25.52
N GLU A 461 -8.80 -6.56 -24.51
CA GLU A 461 -8.45 -5.15 -24.58
C GLU A 461 -8.00 -4.67 -23.21
N VAL A 462 -6.82 -4.06 -23.14
CA VAL A 462 -6.30 -3.39 -21.95
C VAL A 462 -6.31 -1.89 -22.13
N GLU A 463 -6.13 -1.15 -21.04
CA GLU A 463 -6.07 0.30 -21.05
C GLU A 463 -4.83 0.77 -20.27
N TRP A 464 -4.18 1.80 -20.81
CA TRP A 464 -3.05 2.48 -20.18
C TRP A 464 -3.30 3.99 -20.27
N GLN A 465 -3.48 4.66 -19.13
CA GLN A 465 -3.72 6.11 -19.06
C GLN A 465 -4.84 6.60 -20.01
N GLY A 466 -5.95 5.86 -20.11
CA GLY A 466 -7.05 6.17 -21.03
C GLY A 466 -6.84 5.70 -22.48
N HIS A 467 -5.63 5.30 -22.86
CA HIS A 467 -5.31 4.75 -24.16
C HIS A 467 -5.64 3.26 -24.23
N ARG A 468 -6.37 2.87 -25.28
CA ARG A 468 -6.87 1.51 -25.43
C ARG A 468 -5.94 0.67 -26.29
N ILE A 469 -5.66 -0.54 -25.83
CA ILE A 469 -4.71 -1.45 -26.47
C ILE A 469 -5.40 -2.80 -26.69
N PRO A 470 -5.86 -3.07 -27.92
CA PRO A 470 -6.31 -4.39 -28.31
C PRO A 470 -5.22 -5.46 -28.18
N TRP A 471 -5.65 -6.71 -28.03
CA TRP A 471 -4.77 -7.86 -28.09
C TRP A 471 -4.04 -7.93 -29.45
N ASN A 472 -2.75 -8.30 -29.42
CA ASN A 472 -1.88 -8.39 -30.61
C ASN A 472 -1.69 -7.08 -31.42
N SER A 473 -1.96 -5.91 -30.83
CA SER A 473 -1.65 -4.62 -31.47
C SER A 473 -0.62 -3.80 -30.70
N PHE A 474 -0.01 -4.31 -29.63
CA PHE A 474 0.77 -3.54 -28.67
C PHE A 474 1.94 -2.79 -29.35
N PHE A 475 2.71 -3.49 -30.18
CA PHE A 475 3.86 -2.90 -30.89
C PHE A 475 3.48 -2.22 -32.21
N GLU A 476 2.19 -2.17 -32.56
CA GLU A 476 1.69 -1.29 -33.62
C GLU A 476 1.49 0.15 -33.12
N HIS A 477 1.45 0.36 -31.79
CA HIS A 477 1.41 1.69 -31.17
C HIS A 477 2.81 2.34 -31.13
N ASP A 478 2.85 3.64 -30.84
CA ASP A 478 4.11 4.37 -30.69
C ASP A 478 5.03 3.71 -29.63
N PRO A 479 6.36 3.63 -29.87
CA PRO A 479 7.31 3.08 -28.90
C PRO A 479 7.26 3.73 -27.52
N LEU A 480 6.82 4.99 -27.45
CA LEU A 480 6.59 5.73 -26.22
C LEU A 480 5.68 4.97 -25.24
N LEU A 481 4.65 4.27 -25.72
CA LEU A 481 3.75 3.48 -24.89
C LEU A 481 4.52 2.39 -24.10
N ALA A 482 5.37 1.64 -24.80
CA ALA A 482 6.18 0.59 -24.18
C ALA A 482 7.20 1.16 -23.19
N GLN A 483 7.81 2.29 -23.55
CA GLN A 483 8.75 2.99 -22.68
C GLN A 483 8.08 3.47 -21.39
N GLU A 484 6.85 3.97 -21.45
CA GLU A 484 6.10 4.45 -20.28
C GLU A 484 5.68 3.31 -19.35
N ILE A 485 5.18 2.21 -19.92
CA ILE A 485 4.82 1.02 -19.11
C ILE A 485 6.06 0.43 -18.43
N LEU A 486 7.20 0.40 -19.12
CA LEU A 486 8.46 -0.02 -18.51
C LEU A 486 8.94 1.00 -17.47
N TRP A 487 8.83 2.30 -17.73
CA TRP A 487 9.19 3.33 -16.77
C TRP A 487 8.40 3.17 -15.48
N ASP A 488 7.08 3.02 -15.57
CA ASP A 488 6.18 2.77 -14.44
C ASP A 488 6.62 1.55 -13.63
N LEU A 489 6.88 0.43 -14.32
CA LEU A 489 7.35 -0.79 -13.68
C LEU A 489 8.69 -0.59 -12.96
N HIS A 490 9.64 0.15 -13.56
CA HIS A 490 10.92 0.46 -12.91
C HIS A 490 10.74 1.37 -11.69
N GLN A 491 9.88 2.39 -11.79
CA GLN A 491 9.62 3.33 -10.69
C GLN A 491 9.04 2.61 -9.48
N TYR A 492 7.95 1.87 -9.69
CA TYR A 492 7.33 1.09 -8.63
C TYR A 492 8.28 0.03 -8.06
N SER A 493 9.04 -0.66 -8.92
CA SER A 493 10.03 -1.63 -8.46
C SER A 493 11.08 -0.98 -7.56
N PHE A 494 11.69 0.12 -8.00
CA PHE A 494 12.74 0.83 -7.26
C PHE A 494 12.22 1.37 -5.92
N GLN A 495 11.06 2.03 -5.94
CA GLN A 495 10.43 2.63 -4.77
C GLN A 495 10.14 1.61 -3.67
N TYR A 496 9.48 0.49 -4.03
CA TYR A 496 9.15 -0.55 -3.06
C TYR A 496 10.38 -1.37 -2.62
N ASP A 497 11.39 -1.51 -3.49
CA ASP A 497 12.67 -2.11 -3.13
C ASP A 497 13.47 -1.23 -2.15
N LEU A 498 13.44 0.09 -2.32
CA LEU A 498 14.05 1.06 -1.40
C LEU A 498 13.36 1.02 -0.02
N ILE A 499 12.03 1.05 0.02
CA ILE A 499 11.25 0.94 1.27
C ILE A 499 11.57 -0.38 1.99
N ALA A 500 11.55 -1.50 1.26
CA ALA A 500 11.83 -2.81 1.83
C ALA A 500 13.26 -2.93 2.37
N LEU A 501 14.25 -2.38 1.66
CA LEU A 501 15.63 -2.33 2.13
C LEU A 501 15.74 -1.51 3.41
N ASP A 502 15.14 -0.32 3.41
CA ASP A 502 15.20 0.58 4.55
C ASP A 502 14.56 -0.02 5.80
N HIS A 503 13.37 -0.58 5.64
CA HIS A 503 12.65 -1.21 6.73
C HIS A 503 13.37 -2.45 7.28
N TYR A 504 14.07 -3.20 6.42
CA TYR A 504 14.88 -4.34 6.87
C TYR A 504 16.10 -3.89 7.70
N LEU A 505 16.79 -2.83 7.27
CA LEU A 505 18.00 -2.33 7.93
C LEU A 505 17.70 -1.50 9.19
N CYS A 506 16.56 -0.82 9.23
CA CYS A 506 16.22 0.19 10.23
C CYS A 506 14.90 -0.11 10.97
N ARG A 507 14.63 -1.39 11.30
CA ARG A 507 13.34 -1.85 11.86
C ARG A 507 12.88 -1.09 13.11
N GLU A 508 13.80 -0.70 13.99
CA GLU A 508 13.47 0.03 15.22
C GLU A 508 12.84 1.40 14.92
N MET A 509 13.38 2.13 13.93
CA MET A 509 12.87 3.45 13.55
C MET A 509 11.48 3.37 12.91
N TRP A 510 11.23 2.33 12.11
CA TRP A 510 9.89 2.06 11.56
C TRP A 510 8.87 1.66 12.64
N THR A 511 9.33 1.14 13.78
CA THR A 511 8.47 0.79 14.91
C THR A 511 8.18 1.99 15.81
N SER A 512 9.16 2.89 16.00
CA SER A 512 9.02 4.07 16.87
C SER A 512 8.38 5.26 16.18
N GLU A 513 8.89 5.65 15.00
CA GLU A 513 8.58 6.91 14.31
C GLU A 513 8.58 6.71 12.78
N PRO A 514 7.62 5.90 12.25
CA PRO A 514 7.57 5.59 10.82
C PRO A 514 7.42 6.84 9.94
N HIS A 515 6.68 7.85 10.41
CA HIS A 515 6.43 9.10 9.67
C HIS A 515 7.70 9.88 9.33
N VAL A 516 8.73 9.80 10.17
CA VAL A 516 10.03 10.45 9.93
C VAL A 516 10.74 9.79 8.73
N ARG A 517 10.67 8.46 8.63
CA ARG A 517 11.26 7.72 7.49
C ARG A 517 10.45 7.95 6.22
N GLU A 518 9.13 7.93 6.31
CA GLU A 518 8.21 8.22 5.20
C GLU A 518 8.47 9.61 4.62
N GLU A 519 8.71 10.63 5.45
CA GLU A 519 9.02 11.99 4.99
C GLU A 519 10.36 12.06 4.23
N ILE A 520 11.39 11.36 4.71
CA ILE A 520 12.67 11.29 4.00
C ILE A 520 12.49 10.57 2.66
N LEU A 521 11.79 9.43 2.64
CA LEU A 521 11.49 8.68 1.41
C LEU A 521 10.70 9.53 0.40
N PHE A 522 9.73 10.29 0.87
CA PHE A 522 8.98 11.24 0.06
C PHE A 522 9.92 12.25 -0.62
N LYS A 523 10.88 12.84 0.12
CA LYS A 523 11.87 13.77 -0.44
C LYS A 523 12.82 13.12 -1.44
N VAL A 524 13.16 11.84 -1.26
CA VAL A 524 13.99 11.08 -2.22
C VAL A 524 13.25 10.89 -3.56
N LEU A 525 11.96 10.55 -3.49
CA LEU A 525 11.17 10.19 -4.66
C LEU A 525 10.57 11.42 -5.38
N GLY A 526 10.36 12.53 -4.67
CA GLY A 526 9.87 13.79 -5.23
C GLY A 526 8.40 13.81 -5.67
N GLY A 527 7.62 12.77 -5.31
CA GLY A 527 6.20 12.64 -5.68
C GLY A 527 5.23 13.33 -4.72
N ARG A 528 3.96 12.90 -4.73
CA ARG A 528 2.93 13.32 -3.73
C ARG A 528 2.92 12.48 -2.46
N ASP A 529 3.50 11.29 -2.54
CA ASP A 529 3.58 10.31 -1.47
C ASP A 529 4.81 9.41 -1.69
N CYS A 530 5.29 8.78 -0.63
CA CYS A 530 6.30 7.74 -0.68
C CYS A 530 5.76 6.37 -1.11
N TYR A 531 4.43 6.17 -1.26
CA TYR A 531 3.82 4.89 -1.66
C TYR A 531 3.16 4.87 -3.04
N VAL A 532 2.99 6.04 -3.65
CA VAL A 532 2.25 6.22 -4.91
C VAL A 532 3.16 6.89 -5.92
N VAL A 533 3.23 6.34 -7.13
CA VAL A 533 3.87 7.01 -8.27
C VAL A 533 2.84 7.99 -8.85
N ASP A 534 3.17 9.28 -8.93
CA ASP A 534 2.27 10.28 -9.52
C ASP A 534 2.27 10.11 -11.05
N GLU A 535 1.22 9.47 -11.56
CA GLU A 535 1.05 9.18 -12.99
C GLU A 535 0.78 10.45 -13.83
N MET A 536 0.53 11.62 -13.21
CA MET A 536 -0.07 12.78 -13.89
C MET A 536 0.87 13.95 -14.19
N GLN A 537 2.14 13.88 -13.83
CA GLN A 537 3.07 14.99 -14.05
C GLN A 537 4.08 14.64 -15.15
N ASN A 538 4.02 15.36 -16.27
CA ASN A 538 4.88 15.18 -17.45
C ASN A 538 6.32 15.66 -17.24
N GLN A 539 6.85 15.52 -16.03
CA GLN A 539 8.14 16.00 -15.61
C GLN A 539 8.82 14.96 -14.72
N ASP A 540 10.15 14.95 -14.74
CA ASP A 540 10.93 14.16 -13.82
C ASP A 540 10.97 14.85 -12.45
N PHE A 541 10.83 14.08 -11.37
CA PHE A 541 10.90 14.56 -9.99
C PHE A 541 12.00 13.90 -9.19
N GLY A 542 12.34 14.49 -8.05
CA GLY A 542 13.28 13.91 -7.09
C GLY A 542 14.65 13.69 -7.73
N MET A 543 15.16 12.45 -7.71
CA MET A 543 16.49 12.13 -8.24
C MET A 543 16.62 12.33 -9.77
N GLY A 544 15.50 12.32 -10.51
CA GLY A 544 15.47 12.54 -11.95
C GLY A 544 15.25 14.00 -12.35
N ALA A 545 14.94 14.88 -11.40
CA ALA A 545 14.48 16.24 -11.68
C ALA A 545 15.48 17.03 -12.54
N GLU A 546 14.97 17.82 -13.48
CA GLU A 546 15.79 18.72 -14.30
C GLU A 546 16.46 19.79 -13.42
N ASN A 547 15.72 20.32 -12.45
CA ASN A 547 16.21 21.29 -11.47
C ASN A 547 17.29 20.67 -10.58
N GLU A 548 18.49 21.22 -10.65
CA GLU A 548 19.64 20.75 -9.88
C GLU A 548 19.42 20.84 -8.37
N ALA A 549 18.74 21.87 -7.88
CA ALA A 549 18.48 22.03 -6.45
C ALA A 549 17.52 20.96 -5.91
N GLU A 550 16.48 20.64 -6.67
CA GLU A 550 15.54 19.57 -6.34
C GLU A 550 16.25 18.20 -6.37
N ARG A 551 16.98 17.94 -7.46
CA ARG A 551 17.77 16.72 -7.64
C ARG A 551 18.76 16.52 -6.49
N LEU A 552 19.51 17.56 -6.12
CA LEU A 552 20.45 17.50 -5.01
C LEU A 552 19.77 17.29 -3.66
N THR A 553 18.57 17.85 -3.47
CA THR A 553 17.76 17.63 -2.26
C THR A 553 17.34 16.17 -2.13
N ALA A 554 16.95 15.53 -3.23
CA ALA A 554 16.62 14.11 -3.26
C ALA A 554 17.84 13.23 -2.91
N TYR A 555 19.01 13.50 -3.51
CA TYR A 555 20.24 12.77 -3.19
C TYR A 555 20.71 12.99 -1.73
N ARG A 556 20.56 14.19 -1.18
CA ARG A 556 20.84 14.49 0.24
C ARG A 556 19.89 13.74 1.17
N SER A 557 18.62 13.66 0.81
CA SER A 557 17.62 12.90 1.55
C SER A 557 17.92 11.41 1.50
N LEU A 558 18.40 10.90 0.36
CA LEU A 558 18.82 9.49 0.23
C LEU A 558 20.07 9.22 1.07
N GLU A 559 21.05 10.13 1.06
CA GLU A 559 22.20 10.03 1.96
C GLU A 559 21.78 10.02 3.44
N GLU A 560 20.88 10.92 3.84
CA GLU A 560 20.32 10.98 5.18
C GLU A 560 19.60 9.68 5.57
N LEU A 561 18.82 9.12 4.65
CA LEU A 561 18.18 7.81 4.83
C LEU A 561 19.23 6.73 5.14
N MET A 562 20.32 6.71 4.38
CA MET A 562 21.40 5.72 4.46
C MET A 562 22.39 5.96 5.62
N LYS A 563 22.39 7.12 6.30
CA LYS A 563 23.28 7.36 7.46
C LYS A 563 23.09 6.35 8.59
N LYS A 564 21.89 5.77 8.68
CA LYS A 564 21.54 4.76 9.67
C LYS A 564 21.74 3.32 9.18
N TRP A 565 22.11 3.14 7.91
CA TRP A 565 22.41 1.81 7.37
C TRP A 565 23.78 1.32 7.87
N PRO A 566 24.03 0.00 7.87
CA PRO A 566 25.33 -0.54 8.21
C PRO A 566 26.44 0.07 7.34
N PRO A 567 27.61 0.39 7.92
CA PRO A 567 28.68 1.02 7.16
C PRO A 567 29.24 0.09 6.08
N THR A 568 29.57 0.67 4.93
CA THR A 568 30.27 -0.03 3.85
C THR A 568 31.74 0.38 3.78
N LYS A 569 32.58 -0.44 3.15
CA LYS A 569 34.00 -0.10 2.90
C LYS A 569 34.14 1.17 2.04
N ASP A 570 33.09 1.47 1.27
CA ASP A 570 32.99 2.64 0.41
C ASP A 570 32.25 3.81 1.06
N ASP A 571 31.96 3.78 2.37
CA ASP A 571 31.35 4.91 3.08
C ASP A 571 32.35 6.09 3.05
N PRO A 572 32.08 7.16 2.27
CA PRO A 572 33.02 8.25 2.19
C PRO A 572 32.85 9.12 3.42
N SER A 573 33.88 9.14 4.26
CA SER A 573 34.12 10.27 5.15
C SER A 573 34.33 11.51 4.29
N THR A 574 33.28 12.31 4.14
CA THR A 574 33.20 13.61 3.43
C THR A 574 32.90 13.50 1.93
N PHE A 575 31.62 13.48 1.60
CA PHE A 575 31.09 13.77 0.28
C PHE A 575 31.37 15.24 -0.14
N SER A 576 32.49 15.53 -0.81
CA SER A 576 32.74 16.86 -1.41
C SER A 576 32.21 16.97 -2.84
N ALA A 577 31.97 18.20 -3.28
CA ALA A 577 30.96 18.61 -4.26
C ALA A 577 31.10 18.19 -5.75
N SER A 578 29.93 18.31 -6.40
CA SER A 578 29.57 18.65 -7.80
C SER A 578 29.41 17.60 -8.90
N SER A 579 29.80 16.34 -8.73
CA SER A 579 29.29 15.24 -9.59
C SER A 579 29.57 13.86 -8.98
N ALA A 580 30.74 13.72 -8.37
CA ALA A 580 31.14 12.53 -7.62
C ALA A 580 30.22 12.22 -6.42
N TYR A 581 29.47 13.22 -5.94
CA TYR A 581 28.53 13.05 -4.83
C TYR A 581 27.40 12.07 -5.18
N GLN A 582 26.69 12.33 -6.29
CA GLN A 582 25.58 11.49 -6.73
C GLN A 582 26.07 10.08 -7.07
N ASP A 583 27.26 9.97 -7.67
CA ASP A 583 27.95 8.70 -7.94
C ASP A 583 28.19 7.92 -6.66
N ALA A 584 28.65 8.56 -5.59
CA ALA A 584 28.93 7.91 -4.31
C ALA A 584 27.65 7.47 -3.61
N VAL A 585 26.60 8.30 -3.62
CA VAL A 585 25.28 7.96 -3.04
C VAL A 585 24.66 6.76 -3.78
N ALA A 586 24.63 6.79 -5.12
CA ALA A 586 24.09 5.68 -5.93
C ALA A 586 24.91 4.39 -5.75
N ARG A 587 26.25 4.48 -5.67
CA ARG A 587 27.13 3.31 -5.41
C ARG A 587 26.84 2.69 -4.06
N ARG A 588 26.75 3.52 -3.01
CA ARG A 588 26.42 3.06 -1.65
C ARG A 588 25.09 2.31 -1.63
N TYR A 589 24.06 2.87 -2.25
CA TYR A 589 22.77 2.18 -2.37
C TYR A 589 22.92 0.83 -3.07
N CYS A 590 23.53 0.79 -4.27
CA CYS A 590 23.62 -0.43 -5.06
C CYS A 590 24.42 -1.53 -4.33
N GLN A 591 25.51 -1.14 -3.63
CA GLN A 591 26.33 -2.05 -2.85
C GLN A 591 25.58 -2.61 -1.64
N VAL A 592 24.92 -1.76 -0.84
CA VAL A 592 24.13 -2.19 0.31
C VAL A 592 22.98 -3.08 -0.13
N PHE A 593 22.26 -2.70 -1.20
CA PHE A 593 21.17 -3.49 -1.75
C PHE A 593 21.63 -4.88 -2.17
N ALA A 594 22.70 -4.95 -2.97
CA ALA A 594 23.26 -6.21 -3.45
C ALA A 594 23.78 -7.10 -2.31
N LYS A 595 24.43 -6.50 -1.31
CA LYS A 595 24.93 -7.22 -0.13
C LYS A 595 23.80 -7.82 0.69
N THR A 596 22.70 -7.09 0.84
CA THR A 596 21.55 -7.45 1.69
C THR A 596 20.62 -8.45 1.00
N PHE A 597 20.25 -8.19 -0.25
CA PHE A 597 19.24 -9.00 -0.97
C PHE A 597 19.84 -10.00 -1.96
N GLY A 598 21.14 -9.96 -2.23
CA GLY A 598 21.81 -10.93 -3.09
C GLY A 598 21.46 -10.83 -4.59
N ARG A 599 20.71 -9.80 -5.01
CA ARG A 599 20.31 -9.53 -6.39
C ARG A 599 20.63 -8.08 -6.79
N PRO A 600 20.75 -7.75 -8.09
CA PRO A 600 20.88 -6.36 -8.51
C PRO A 600 19.60 -5.57 -8.21
N PRO A 601 19.71 -4.27 -7.86
CA PRO A 601 18.56 -3.39 -7.77
C PRO A 601 17.95 -3.13 -9.15
N ILE A 602 16.64 -2.87 -9.19
CA ILE A 602 16.00 -2.32 -10.37
C ILE A 602 16.24 -0.81 -10.37
N LEU A 603 16.84 -0.29 -11.44
CA LEU A 603 17.33 1.08 -11.48
C LEU A 603 16.21 2.09 -11.79
N PRO A 604 16.25 3.30 -11.19
CA PRO A 604 15.26 4.33 -11.49
C PRO A 604 15.50 4.92 -12.88
N LYS A 605 14.40 5.27 -13.57
CA LYS A 605 14.39 5.66 -14.98
C LYS A 605 13.89 7.09 -15.18
N LEU A 606 14.42 7.81 -16.16
CA LEU A 606 13.87 9.09 -16.60
C LEU A 606 12.56 8.87 -17.33
N LEU A 607 11.64 9.82 -17.17
CA LEU A 607 10.35 9.84 -17.83
C LEU A 607 10.56 9.87 -19.35
N PRO A 608 9.98 8.90 -20.08
CA PRO A 608 10.04 8.88 -21.53
C PRO A 608 9.50 10.19 -22.13
N ARG A 609 10.25 10.75 -23.07
CA ARG A 609 9.85 11.91 -23.88
C ARG A 609 9.57 11.44 -25.30
N MET A 610 8.72 12.18 -26.00
CA MET A 610 8.25 11.82 -27.34
C MET A 610 9.39 11.33 -28.25
N SER A 611 9.25 10.10 -28.74
CA SER A 611 10.15 9.52 -29.72
C SER A 611 9.93 10.17 -31.09
N GLN A 612 10.99 10.31 -31.90
CA GLN A 612 10.89 10.73 -33.30
C GLN A 612 10.11 9.71 -34.16
N PHE A 613 10.04 8.46 -33.71
CA PHE A 613 9.33 7.37 -34.36
C PHE A 613 7.85 7.35 -33.98
N LYS A 614 6.99 7.31 -35.01
CA LYS A 614 5.54 7.13 -34.89
C LYS A 614 5.18 5.71 -35.30
N GLY A 615 4.45 5.02 -34.45
CA GLY A 615 3.77 3.77 -34.75
C GLY A 615 2.55 4.00 -35.64
N LYS A 616 1.88 2.90 -35.99
CA LYS A 616 0.65 2.90 -36.79
C LYS A 616 -0.51 3.52 -36.02
N TYR A 617 -0.55 3.31 -34.70
CA TYR A 617 -1.51 3.95 -33.80
C TYR A 617 -0.80 5.00 -32.95
N ALA A 618 -1.22 6.26 -33.12
CA ALA A 618 -0.71 7.36 -32.32
C ALA A 618 -1.06 7.15 -30.85
N TYR A 619 -0.06 7.30 -29.99
CA TYR A 619 -0.20 7.35 -28.54
C TYR A 619 0.03 8.79 -28.10
N LYS A 620 -0.96 9.36 -27.42
CA LYS A 620 -0.86 10.69 -26.80
C LYS A 620 -1.14 10.50 -25.32
N ARG A 621 -0.18 10.95 -24.51
CA ARG A 621 -0.31 11.03 -23.07
C ARG A 621 -1.40 12.03 -22.66
#